data_AF-X6MLK4-F1
#
_entry.id   AF-X6MLK4-F1
#
_cell.length_a   1.000
_cell.length_b   1.000
_cell.length_c   1.000
_cell.angle_alpha   90.00
_cell.angle_beta   90.00
_cell.angle_gamma   90.00
#
_symmetry.space_group_name_H-M   'P 1'
#
loop_
_entity.id
_entity.type
_entity.pdbx_description
1 polymer ?
#
loop_
_entity_poly.entity_id
_entity_poly.type
_entity_poly.pdbx_seq_one_letter_code
_entity_poly.pdbx_strand_id
1 'polypeptide(L)'
;MGTLPVNSTVTINDTDSFHPVQQVNPVHLAHVYSKCQDPYGPPCVLNTTTVSENSYSYLDNLDSGFESTAAIEIKTKMSSRQKIWIYAGVPESQANFTELDGGSNCAQINQYALDWALQNAGWMCSVRKNFAPLFFFFFFFFFDFVGMLPLTHTHPHNVHIIIIDSKTLTRYYNVGEKMVMGKDIGPLNDGPVWIWTRMRYVQVIDCKTNSPYLEVRSPMLRTPINYRVRSAAGYHYCKAFLQQKLWSGFILTA
;
A
#
# COMPACT_ATOMS: atom_id res chain seq x y z
N MET A 1 -5.20 6.43 -4.48
CA MET A 1 -4.71 7.08 -5.71
C MET A 1 -5.42 8.42 -5.87
N GLY A 2 -4.81 9.38 -6.57
CA GLY A 2 -5.41 10.70 -6.76
C GLY A 2 -6.73 10.66 -7.51
N THR A 3 -7.65 11.56 -7.15
CA THR A 3 -8.89 11.74 -7.90
C THR A 3 -8.52 12.25 -9.30
N LEU A 4 -8.90 11.49 -10.32
CA LEU A 4 -8.93 11.99 -11.69
C LEU A 4 -9.99 13.11 -11.81
N PRO A 5 -9.99 13.90 -12.89
CA PRO A 5 -11.05 14.87 -13.13
C PRO A 5 -12.43 14.21 -13.03
N VAL A 6 -13.40 14.94 -12.48
CA VAL A 6 -14.79 14.46 -12.38
C VAL A 6 -15.29 14.09 -13.77
N ASN A 7 -15.95 12.93 -13.90
CA ASN A 7 -16.43 12.36 -15.16
C ASN A 7 -15.33 11.93 -16.16
N SER A 8 -14.08 11.77 -15.73
CA SER A 8 -13.05 11.22 -16.62
C SER A 8 -13.36 9.77 -17.00
N THR A 9 -13.09 9.40 -18.25
CA THR A 9 -13.15 8.01 -18.74
C THR A 9 -11.83 7.24 -18.54
N VAL A 10 -10.86 7.89 -17.90
CA VAL A 10 -9.53 7.36 -17.65
C VAL A 10 -9.56 6.40 -16.46
N THR A 11 -8.94 5.23 -16.62
CA THR A 11 -8.70 4.26 -15.55
C THR A 11 -7.20 4.17 -15.27
N ILE A 12 -6.80 4.02 -14.01
CA ILE A 12 -5.39 3.79 -13.64
C ILE A 12 -5.20 2.30 -13.37
N ASN A 13 -4.23 1.71 -14.06
CA ASN A 13 -3.74 0.36 -13.83
C ASN A 13 -2.32 0.47 -13.26
N ASP A 14 -2.18 0.27 -11.95
CA ASP A 14 -0.91 0.43 -11.24
C ASP A 14 -0.28 -0.92 -10.92
N THR A 15 1.02 -1.05 -11.16
CA THR A 15 1.83 -2.20 -10.73
C THR A 15 2.89 -1.75 -9.72
N ASP A 16 2.94 -2.41 -8.57
CA ASP A 16 3.96 -2.12 -7.57
C ASP A 16 5.21 -2.98 -7.77
N SER A 17 6.36 -2.44 -7.38
CA SER A 17 7.65 -3.10 -7.43
C SER A 17 8.41 -2.92 -6.12
N PHE A 18 8.92 -4.01 -5.56
CA PHE A 18 9.61 -3.97 -4.26
C PHE A 18 11.11 -3.82 -4.43
N HIS A 19 11.63 -2.63 -4.13
CA HIS A 19 13.04 -2.27 -4.24
C HIS A 19 13.42 -1.23 -3.18
N PRO A 20 14.70 -1.10 -2.81
CA PRO A 20 15.14 -0.01 -1.93
C PRO A 20 14.73 1.36 -2.50
N VAL A 21 13.93 2.13 -1.76
CA VAL A 21 13.46 3.44 -2.23
C VAL A 21 14.59 4.47 -2.30
N GLN A 22 15.76 4.21 -1.73
CA GLN A 22 16.93 5.06 -1.93
C GLN A 22 17.67 4.78 -3.25
N GLN A 23 17.43 3.62 -3.88
CA GLN A 23 18.12 3.24 -5.09
C GLN A 23 17.54 3.99 -6.30
N VAL A 24 18.45 4.58 -7.09
CA VAL A 24 18.13 5.30 -8.34
C VAL A 24 18.83 4.71 -9.55
N ASN A 25 19.76 3.76 -9.35
CA ASN A 25 20.45 3.00 -10.40
C ASN A 25 20.50 1.50 -10.03
N PRO A 26 19.93 0.57 -10.83
CA PRO A 26 19.11 0.82 -12.02
C PRO A 26 17.90 1.71 -11.69
N VAL A 27 17.26 2.29 -12.72
CA VAL A 27 16.16 3.25 -12.51
C VAL A 27 14.94 2.53 -11.93
N HIS A 28 14.80 2.56 -10.60
CA HIS A 28 13.65 2.06 -9.84
C HIS A 28 12.83 3.26 -9.33
N LEU A 29 12.18 3.96 -10.27
CA LEU A 29 11.33 5.11 -9.99
C LEU A 29 9.91 4.84 -10.48
N ALA A 30 8.93 5.38 -9.77
CA ALA A 30 7.55 5.38 -10.22
C ALA A 30 7.43 6.02 -11.61
N HIS A 31 6.69 5.36 -12.51
CA HIS A 31 6.60 5.79 -13.89
C HIS A 31 5.17 5.75 -14.40
N VAL A 32 4.88 6.50 -15.46
CA VAL A 32 3.60 6.48 -16.18
C VAL A 32 3.92 6.09 -17.62
N TYR A 33 3.54 4.88 -18.03
CA TYR A 33 3.94 4.26 -19.29
C TYR A 33 3.02 4.58 -20.47
N SER A 34 1.77 4.92 -20.22
CA SER A 34 0.82 5.33 -21.25
C SER A 34 0.33 6.75 -21.02
N LYS A 35 -0.12 7.40 -22.09
CA LYS A 35 -0.66 8.76 -22.07
C LYS A 35 -2.00 8.78 -22.79
N CYS A 36 -3.00 9.39 -22.18
CA CYS A 36 -4.31 9.65 -22.78
C CYS A 36 -4.29 11.00 -23.50
N GLN A 37 -5.09 11.12 -24.56
CA GLN A 37 -5.20 12.37 -25.33
C GLN A 37 -6.16 13.37 -24.68
N ASP A 38 -7.29 12.85 -24.17
CA ASP A 38 -8.37 13.64 -23.59
C ASP A 38 -8.95 12.86 -22.39
N PRO A 39 -9.01 13.46 -21.18
CA PRO A 39 -9.60 12.81 -20.02
C PRO A 39 -11.10 12.53 -20.15
N TYR A 40 -11.79 13.19 -21.07
CA TYR A 40 -13.24 13.06 -21.33
C TYR A 40 -13.55 12.32 -22.64
N GLY A 41 -12.51 11.85 -23.34
CA GLY A 41 -12.63 11.14 -24.60
C GLY A 41 -13.01 9.66 -24.43
N PRO A 42 -12.69 8.81 -25.43
CA PRO A 42 -12.86 7.36 -25.33
C PRO A 42 -12.15 6.78 -24.08
N PRO A 43 -12.66 5.68 -23.50
CA PRO A 43 -12.02 5.03 -22.36
C PRO A 43 -10.53 4.78 -22.60
N CYS A 44 -9.70 5.21 -21.64
CA CYS A 44 -8.25 5.13 -21.73
C CYS A 44 -7.68 4.56 -20.42
N VAL A 45 -6.64 3.73 -20.52
CA VAL A 45 -5.97 3.14 -19.35
C VAL A 45 -4.57 3.72 -19.19
N LEU A 46 -4.32 4.35 -18.05
CA LEU A 46 -3.00 4.79 -17.61
C LEU A 46 -2.30 3.65 -16.89
N ASN A 47 -1.26 3.09 -17.50
CA ASN A 47 -0.40 2.10 -16.88
C ASN A 47 0.67 2.84 -16.07
N THR A 48 0.68 2.63 -14.76
CA THR A 48 1.61 3.26 -13.83
C THR A 48 2.39 2.21 -13.05
N THR A 49 3.55 2.63 -12.53
CA THR A 49 4.27 1.84 -11.53
C THR A 49 4.46 2.63 -10.24
N THR A 50 4.45 1.89 -9.14
CA THR A 50 4.89 2.33 -7.82
C THR A 50 6.15 1.56 -7.39
N VAL A 51 6.88 2.11 -6.43
CA VAL A 51 8.05 1.45 -5.83
C VAL A 51 7.91 1.48 -4.32
N SER A 52 7.91 0.30 -3.71
CA SER A 52 7.75 0.11 -2.27
C SER A 52 8.98 -0.53 -1.63
N GLU A 53 9.34 -0.08 -0.43
CA GLU A 53 10.35 -0.70 0.44
C GLU A 53 9.72 -0.95 1.81
N ASN A 54 9.67 -2.22 2.21
CA ASN A 54 9.32 -2.59 3.57
C ASN A 54 10.44 -2.16 4.52
N SER A 55 10.07 -1.52 5.63
CA SER A 55 11.01 -1.17 6.67
C SER A 55 10.70 -1.92 7.95
N TYR A 56 11.70 -2.58 8.49
CA TYR A 56 11.60 -3.49 9.63
C TYR A 56 12.13 -2.82 10.91
N SER A 57 11.73 -3.35 12.06
CA SER A 57 12.19 -2.87 13.37
C SER A 57 13.62 -3.34 13.62
N TYR A 58 14.48 -2.48 14.18
CA TYR A 58 15.82 -2.87 14.61
C TYR A 58 15.80 -3.81 15.83
N LEU A 59 14.72 -3.79 16.63
CA LEU A 59 14.60 -4.61 17.84
C LEU A 59 14.27 -6.09 17.56
N ASP A 60 14.07 -6.48 16.30
CA ASP A 60 14.00 -7.90 15.89
C ASP A 60 15.34 -8.64 16.04
N ASN A 61 16.45 -7.95 16.32
CA ASN A 61 17.75 -8.59 16.54
C ASN A 61 17.81 -9.48 17.81
N LEU A 62 16.79 -9.44 18.68
CA LEU A 62 16.64 -10.31 19.85
C LEU A 62 15.67 -11.48 19.61
N ASP A 63 14.99 -11.52 18.46
CA ASP A 63 14.28 -12.71 18.00
C ASP A 63 15.31 -13.64 17.34
N SER A 64 15.58 -14.79 17.96
CA SER A 64 16.47 -15.81 17.39
C SER A 64 15.88 -16.49 16.15
N GLY A 65 14.66 -16.12 15.74
CA GLY A 65 14.08 -16.45 14.44
C GLY A 65 14.70 -15.57 13.35
N PHE A 66 15.46 -16.19 12.45
CA PHE A 66 16.34 -15.60 11.44
C PHE A 66 15.76 -14.54 10.47
N GLU A 67 14.49 -14.14 10.56
CA GLU A 67 13.84 -13.21 9.63
C GLU A 67 12.74 -12.38 10.31
N SER A 68 12.67 -11.08 10.01
CA SER A 68 11.56 -10.22 10.45
C SER A 68 10.23 -10.71 9.87
N THR A 69 9.28 -11.05 10.74
CA THR A 69 7.94 -11.51 10.31
C THR A 69 7.02 -10.35 9.91
N ALA A 70 7.39 -9.11 10.25
CA ALA A 70 6.56 -7.93 10.03
C ALA A 70 7.36 -6.65 9.80
N ALA A 71 6.93 -5.84 8.84
CA ALA A 71 7.46 -4.49 8.67
C ALA A 71 6.68 -3.47 9.52
N ILE A 72 7.39 -2.45 10.02
CA ILE A 72 6.84 -1.38 10.86
C ILE A 72 6.25 -0.23 10.03
N GLU A 73 6.72 -0.06 8.79
CA GLU A 73 6.22 0.91 7.80
C GLU A 73 6.62 0.45 6.39
N ILE A 74 5.87 0.86 5.36
CA ILE A 74 6.25 0.73 3.95
C ILE A 74 6.56 2.12 3.43
N LYS A 75 7.74 2.29 2.84
CA LYS A 75 8.10 3.51 2.13
C LYS A 75 7.66 3.35 0.68
N THR A 76 6.87 4.29 0.15
CA THR A 76 6.34 4.18 -1.21
C THR A 76 6.64 5.43 -2.01
N LYS A 77 7.22 5.23 -3.20
CA LYS A 77 7.31 6.25 -4.26
C LYS A 77 6.15 6.10 -5.21
N MET A 78 5.45 7.19 -5.47
CA MET A 78 4.36 7.26 -6.43
C MET A 78 4.57 8.43 -7.39
N SER A 79 3.94 8.38 -8.56
CA SER A 79 3.83 9.57 -9.40
C SER A 79 2.93 10.61 -8.73
N SER A 80 3.31 11.89 -8.79
CA SER A 80 2.49 13.00 -8.31
C SER A 80 1.14 13.05 -9.04
N ARG A 81 0.11 13.57 -8.38
CA ARG A 81 -1.21 13.71 -9.00
C ARG A 81 -1.19 14.69 -10.16
N GLN A 82 -0.40 15.75 -10.07
CA GLN A 82 -0.11 16.63 -11.19
C GLN A 82 0.37 15.86 -12.43
N LYS A 83 1.37 14.97 -12.24
CA LYS A 83 1.89 14.13 -13.33
C LYS A 83 0.80 13.22 -13.89
N ILE A 84 0.02 12.56 -13.03
CA ILE A 84 -1.10 11.70 -13.46
C ILE A 84 -2.12 12.48 -14.29
N TRP A 85 -2.51 13.70 -13.88
CA TRP A 85 -3.47 14.53 -14.60
C TRP A 85 -2.97 14.92 -16.00
N ILE A 86 -1.69 15.30 -16.10
CA ILE A 86 -1.07 15.66 -17.39
C ILE A 86 -1.01 14.45 -18.32
N TYR A 87 -0.71 13.27 -17.78
CA TYR A 87 -0.73 12.02 -18.55
C TYR A 87 -2.15 11.56 -18.89
N ALA A 88 -3.16 11.95 -18.12
CA ALA A 88 -4.56 11.73 -18.43
C ALA A 88 -5.09 12.65 -19.56
N GLY A 89 -4.27 13.56 -20.09
CA GLY A 89 -4.65 14.49 -21.17
C GLY A 89 -5.08 15.87 -20.67
N VAL A 90 -5.05 16.14 -19.35
CA VAL A 90 -5.35 17.46 -18.82
C VAL A 90 -4.20 18.43 -19.16
N PRO A 91 -4.45 19.63 -19.71
CA PRO A 91 -3.41 20.62 -19.95
C PRO A 91 -2.66 20.97 -18.65
N GLU A 92 -1.34 21.16 -18.74
CA GLU A 92 -0.50 21.51 -17.57
C GLU A 92 -1.00 22.76 -16.83
N SER A 93 -1.55 23.73 -17.55
CA SER A 93 -2.14 24.94 -16.99
C SER A 93 -3.35 24.69 -16.07
N GLN A 94 -3.98 23.52 -16.17
CA GLN A 94 -5.11 23.10 -15.35
C GLN A 94 -4.70 22.08 -14.26
N ALA A 95 -3.50 21.49 -14.36
CA ALA A 95 -2.98 20.53 -13.40
C ALA A 95 -2.17 21.23 -12.27
N ASN A 96 -2.86 21.96 -11.41
CA ASN A 96 -2.22 22.73 -10.33
C ASN A 96 -1.61 21.83 -9.25
N PHE A 97 -0.28 21.82 -9.13
CA PHE A 97 0.44 21.01 -8.14
C PHE A 97 0.04 21.26 -6.68
N THR A 98 -0.18 22.53 -6.32
CA THR A 98 -0.50 22.89 -4.93
C THR A 98 -1.85 22.36 -4.51
N GLU A 99 -2.81 22.35 -5.43
CA GLU A 99 -4.15 21.81 -5.22
C GLU A 99 -4.16 20.28 -5.26
N LEU A 100 -3.60 19.70 -6.33
CA LEU A 100 -3.66 18.26 -6.55
C LEU A 100 -2.83 17.48 -5.54
N ASP A 101 -1.58 17.91 -5.32
CA ASP A 101 -0.66 17.23 -4.40
C ASP A 101 -0.62 17.87 -3.01
N GLY A 102 -1.46 18.88 -2.75
CA GLY A 102 -1.58 19.56 -1.45
C GLY A 102 -2.26 18.73 -0.37
N GLY A 103 -2.22 19.24 0.86
CA GLY A 103 -2.91 18.62 2.00
C GLY A 103 -2.19 17.42 2.61
N SER A 104 -2.97 16.53 3.24
CA SER A 104 -2.49 15.34 3.96
C SER A 104 -2.79 14.07 3.17
N ASN A 105 -2.20 13.94 1.99
CA ASN A 105 -2.52 12.84 1.07
C ASN A 105 -2.05 11.48 1.57
N CYS A 106 -0.92 11.42 2.29
CA CYS A 106 -0.45 10.17 2.87
C CYS A 106 -1.36 9.76 4.04
N ALA A 107 -1.86 10.70 4.83
CA ALA A 107 -2.89 10.44 5.84
C ALA A 107 -4.17 9.87 5.22
N GLN A 108 -4.65 10.41 4.10
CA GLN A 108 -5.82 9.87 3.38
C GLN A 108 -5.58 8.44 2.87
N ILE A 109 -4.42 8.19 2.26
CA ILE A 109 -4.04 6.83 1.79
C ILE A 109 -4.04 5.85 2.95
N ASN A 110 -3.44 6.24 4.07
CA ASN A 110 -3.45 5.43 5.28
C ASN A 110 -4.86 5.23 5.83
N GLN A 111 -5.72 6.24 5.80
CA GLN A 111 -7.11 6.09 6.24
C GLN A 111 -7.85 5.07 5.37
N TYR A 112 -7.69 5.12 4.04
CA TYR A 112 -8.28 4.12 3.15
C TYR A 112 -7.74 2.72 3.42
N ALA A 113 -6.43 2.58 3.70
CA ALA A 113 -5.85 1.30 4.08
C ALA A 113 -6.44 0.76 5.39
N LEU A 114 -6.63 1.63 6.40
CA LEU A 114 -7.27 1.27 7.66
C LEU A 114 -8.73 0.85 7.46
N ASP A 115 -9.49 1.64 6.71
CA ASP A 115 -10.91 1.39 6.47
C ASP A 115 -11.10 0.08 5.71
N TRP A 116 -10.30 -0.17 4.66
CA TRP A 116 -10.32 -1.43 3.94
C TRP A 116 -9.99 -2.60 4.85
N ALA A 117 -8.95 -2.47 5.68
CA ALA A 117 -8.54 -3.49 6.62
C ALA A 117 -9.62 -3.83 7.65
N LEU A 118 -10.34 -2.82 8.17
CA LEU A 118 -11.44 -3.01 9.11
C LEU A 118 -12.68 -3.62 8.46
N GLN A 119 -13.00 -3.21 7.23
CA GLN A 119 -14.11 -3.78 6.45
C GLN A 119 -13.87 -5.24 6.06
N ASN A 120 -12.61 -5.59 5.80
CA ASN A 120 -12.17 -6.93 5.42
C ASN A 120 -11.63 -7.71 6.63
N ALA A 121 -11.93 -7.30 7.86
CA ALA A 121 -11.65 -8.08 9.04
C ALA A 121 -12.87 -8.96 9.39
N GLY A 122 -12.69 -10.28 9.39
CA GLY A 122 -13.71 -11.23 9.86
C GLY A 122 -14.58 -11.94 8.82
N TRP A 123 -14.36 -11.73 7.53
CA TRP A 123 -15.14 -12.34 6.44
C TRP A 123 -14.74 -13.77 6.07
N MET A 124 -13.63 -14.31 6.57
CA MET A 124 -13.36 -15.75 6.46
C MET A 124 -13.83 -16.47 7.71
N CYS A 125 -15.14 -16.73 7.77
CA CYS A 125 -15.65 -17.83 8.56
C CYS A 125 -14.94 -19.10 8.08
N SER A 126 -14.27 -19.77 9.01
CA SER A 126 -13.51 -21.01 8.85
C SER A 126 -14.22 -22.00 7.94
N VAL A 127 -13.85 -22.04 6.65
CA VAL A 127 -14.07 -23.22 5.83
C VAL A 127 -12.96 -24.22 6.21
N ARG A 128 -13.02 -24.75 7.44
CA ARG A 128 -12.53 -26.10 7.66
C ARG A 128 -13.46 -26.98 6.84
N LYS A 129 -13.10 -27.25 5.57
CA LYS A 129 -13.54 -28.48 4.95
C LYS A 129 -13.01 -29.58 5.87
N ASN A 130 -13.91 -30.18 6.65
CA ASN A 130 -13.69 -31.49 7.22
C ASN A 130 -13.41 -32.41 6.02
N PHE A 131 -12.14 -32.54 5.64
CA PHE A 131 -11.70 -33.71 4.91
C PHE A 131 -11.83 -34.86 5.90
N ALA A 132 -13.00 -35.50 5.88
CA ALA A 132 -13.13 -36.84 6.41
C ALA A 132 -12.00 -37.68 5.76
N PRO A 133 -11.20 -38.43 6.53
CA PRO A 133 -10.24 -39.33 5.95
C PRO A 133 -11.01 -40.48 5.31
N LEU A 134 -11.35 -40.36 4.02
CA LEU A 134 -11.77 -41.50 3.24
C LEU A 134 -10.54 -42.38 3.03
N PHE A 135 -10.45 -43.41 3.85
CA PHE A 135 -9.96 -44.76 3.53
C PHE A 135 -9.17 -44.86 2.21
N PHE A 136 -7.85 -44.82 2.34
CA PHE A 136 -6.92 -45.35 1.35
C PHE A 136 -7.08 -46.88 1.34
N PHE A 137 -7.84 -47.43 0.38
CA PHE A 137 -7.76 -48.83 0.00
C PHE A 137 -7.53 -48.91 -1.51
N PHE A 138 -6.32 -49.38 -1.85
CA PHE A 138 -5.91 -50.10 -3.05
C PHE A 138 -6.88 -50.14 -4.25
N PHE A 139 -6.40 -49.70 -5.43
CA PHE A 139 -6.33 -50.57 -6.62
C PHE A 139 -5.37 -49.96 -7.67
N PHE A 140 -4.28 -50.70 -7.93
CA PHE A 140 -3.48 -50.61 -9.16
C PHE A 140 -4.33 -51.13 -10.33
N PHE A 141 -4.35 -50.45 -11.48
CA PHE A 141 -4.18 -51.06 -12.82
C PHE A 141 -4.20 -49.99 -13.94
N PHE A 142 -3.11 -49.99 -14.73
CA PHE A 142 -2.91 -49.60 -16.13
C PHE A 142 -4.01 -48.83 -16.91
N PHE A 143 -3.61 -47.74 -17.58
CA PHE A 143 -3.50 -47.67 -19.05
C PHE A 143 -2.83 -46.36 -19.52
N ASP A 144 -1.84 -46.50 -20.40
CA ASP A 144 -1.23 -45.43 -21.19
C ASP A 144 -2.24 -44.79 -22.15
N PHE A 145 -2.22 -43.46 -22.32
CA PHE A 145 -2.46 -42.85 -23.64
C PHE A 145 -1.88 -41.44 -23.78
N VAL A 146 -1.31 -41.24 -24.95
CA VAL A 146 -0.59 -40.08 -25.51
C VAL A 146 -1.46 -38.83 -25.62
N GLY A 147 -0.91 -37.66 -25.30
CA GLY A 147 -1.54 -36.37 -25.61
C GLY A 147 -0.76 -35.16 -25.10
N MET A 148 0.30 -34.76 -25.84
CA MET A 148 0.97 -33.46 -25.66
C MET A 148 0.00 -32.31 -25.94
N LEU A 149 -0.28 -31.50 -24.92
CA LEU A 149 -0.83 -30.15 -25.03
C LEU A 149 0.19 -29.17 -24.42
N PRO A 150 0.48 -28.03 -25.07
CA PRO A 150 1.37 -27.03 -24.48
C PRO A 150 0.65 -26.35 -23.32
N LEU A 151 1.11 -26.60 -22.10
CA LEU A 151 0.77 -25.82 -20.92
C LEU A 151 1.36 -24.42 -21.09
N THR A 152 0.52 -23.47 -21.47
CA THR A 152 0.82 -22.05 -21.31
C THR A 152 0.86 -21.75 -19.81
N HIS A 153 2.08 -21.60 -19.29
CA HIS A 153 2.33 -21.27 -17.89
C HIS A 153 1.98 -19.78 -17.67
N THR A 154 0.70 -19.47 -17.48
CA THR A 154 0.32 -18.20 -16.86
C THR A 154 0.59 -18.35 -15.37
N HIS A 155 1.67 -17.73 -14.88
CA HIS A 155 1.93 -17.67 -13.44
C HIS A 155 0.78 -16.91 -12.77
N PRO A 156 -0.04 -17.55 -11.92
CA PRO A 156 -0.94 -16.79 -11.06
C PRO A 156 -0.06 -16.00 -10.09
N HIS A 157 -0.19 -14.68 -10.12
CA HIS A 157 0.32 -13.85 -9.04
C HIS A 157 -0.43 -14.25 -7.77
N ASN A 158 0.20 -15.07 -6.94
CA ASN A 158 -0.33 -15.46 -5.63
C ASN A 158 -0.36 -14.22 -4.74
N VAL A 159 -1.49 -13.53 -4.72
CA VAL A 159 -1.76 -12.49 -3.73
C VAL A 159 -1.92 -13.19 -2.39
N HIS A 160 -0.91 -13.07 -1.53
CA HIS A 160 -1.01 -13.48 -0.13
C HIS A 160 -1.96 -12.51 0.58
N ILE A 161 -3.24 -12.85 0.60
CA ILE A 161 -4.26 -12.12 1.36
C ILE A 161 -4.03 -12.43 2.84
N ILE A 162 -3.71 -11.40 3.63
CA ILE A 162 -3.68 -11.52 5.10
C ILE A 162 -5.13 -11.69 5.57
N ILE A 163 -5.47 -12.88 6.04
CA ILE A 163 -6.79 -13.19 6.58
C ILE A 163 -6.86 -12.67 8.01
N ILE A 164 -7.72 -11.67 8.24
CA ILE A 164 -7.98 -11.16 9.59
C ILE A 164 -9.22 -11.88 10.13
N ASP A 165 -9.04 -12.65 11.20
CA ASP A 165 -10.12 -13.39 11.87
C ASP A 165 -11.17 -12.45 12.49
N SER A 166 -12.44 -12.87 12.58
CA SER A 166 -13.53 -12.06 13.16
C SER A 166 -13.29 -11.78 14.64
N LYS A 167 -12.67 -12.73 15.35
CA LYS A 167 -12.24 -12.53 16.75
C LYS A 167 -11.20 -11.42 16.88
N THR A 168 -10.35 -11.28 15.86
CA THR A 168 -9.29 -10.27 15.80
C THR A 168 -9.90 -8.87 15.66
N LEU A 169 -10.95 -8.71 14.84
CA LEU A 169 -11.72 -7.48 14.77
C LEU A 169 -12.44 -7.14 16.09
N THR A 170 -13.12 -8.12 16.69
CA THR A 170 -13.80 -7.93 17.99
C THR A 170 -12.80 -7.53 19.08
N ARG A 171 -11.63 -8.16 19.12
CA ARG A 171 -10.56 -7.79 20.06
C ARG A 171 -10.08 -6.35 19.82
N TYR A 172 -9.89 -5.95 18.56
CA TYR A 172 -9.54 -4.56 18.24
C TYR A 172 -10.61 -3.57 18.72
N TYR A 173 -11.90 -3.86 18.59
CA TYR A 173 -12.92 -2.95 19.13
C TYR A 173 -13.03 -2.95 20.65
N ASN A 174 -12.73 -4.08 21.30
CA ASN A 174 -12.89 -4.20 22.75
C ASN A 174 -11.69 -3.66 23.54
N VAL A 175 -10.48 -3.90 23.06
CA VAL A 175 -9.23 -3.58 23.77
C VAL A 175 -8.19 -2.90 22.87
N GLY A 176 -8.48 -2.74 21.58
CA GLY A 176 -7.62 -2.04 20.63
C GLY A 176 -7.55 -0.55 20.91
N GLU A 177 -6.36 0.03 20.74
CA GLU A 177 -6.23 1.48 20.70
C GLU A 177 -6.70 1.98 19.32
N LYS A 178 -7.71 2.86 19.33
CA LYS A 178 -8.25 3.42 18.10
C LYS A 178 -7.18 4.25 17.41
N MET A 179 -6.92 3.98 16.13
CA MET A 179 -6.01 4.80 15.33
C MET A 179 -6.75 5.92 14.62
N VAL A 180 -6.12 7.10 14.56
CA VAL A 180 -6.61 8.27 13.82
C VAL A 180 -5.48 8.79 12.95
N MET A 181 -5.73 8.95 11.65
CA MET A 181 -4.73 9.47 10.73
C MET A 181 -4.62 10.99 10.89
N GLY A 182 -3.52 11.43 11.50
CA GLY A 182 -3.21 12.83 11.72
C GLY A 182 -2.63 13.51 10.48
N LYS A 183 -2.35 14.82 10.59
CA LYS A 183 -1.74 15.59 9.48
C LYS A 183 -0.36 15.04 9.14
N ASP A 184 -0.06 14.95 7.85
CA ASP A 184 1.26 14.53 7.37
C ASP A 184 2.40 15.40 7.94
N ILE A 185 3.59 14.80 8.07
CA ILE A 185 4.82 15.48 8.49
C ILE A 185 5.55 15.92 7.22
N GLY A 186 5.45 17.20 6.87
CA GLY A 186 6.11 17.71 5.67
C GLY A 186 5.41 18.91 5.03
N PRO A 187 5.78 19.28 3.80
CA PRO A 187 6.66 18.50 2.90
C PRO A 187 8.14 18.54 3.32
N LEU A 188 8.79 17.38 3.37
CA LEU A 188 10.22 17.23 3.67
C LEU A 188 11.04 17.40 2.39
N ASN A 189 11.21 18.64 1.93
CA ASN A 189 11.76 18.98 0.62
C ASN A 189 13.26 18.66 0.41
N ASP A 190 13.95 18.18 1.45
CA ASP A 190 15.34 17.72 1.35
C ASP A 190 15.39 16.22 1.07
N GLY A 191 15.96 15.87 -0.10
CA GLY A 191 15.81 14.57 -0.76
C GLY A 191 15.80 13.33 0.16
N PRO A 192 16.86 13.09 0.95
CA PRO A 192 16.91 11.88 1.75
C PRO A 192 16.22 11.99 3.13
N VAL A 193 15.82 13.19 3.56
CA VAL A 193 15.19 13.40 4.87
C VAL A 193 13.91 12.59 5.02
N TRP A 194 13.10 12.49 3.96
CA TRP A 194 11.90 11.64 3.95
C TRP A 194 12.22 10.16 4.18
N ILE A 195 13.31 9.66 3.59
CA ILE A 195 13.71 8.24 3.69
C ILE A 195 13.96 7.87 5.15
N TRP A 196 14.70 8.73 5.86
CA TRP A 196 15.14 8.51 7.24
C TRP A 196 14.12 8.92 8.30
N THR A 197 13.20 9.82 7.98
CA THR A 197 12.14 10.23 8.92
C THR A 197 11.10 9.12 9.05
N ARG A 198 10.92 8.55 10.24
CA ARG A 198 9.92 7.50 10.50
C ARG A 198 8.50 8.05 10.61
N MET A 199 7.51 7.18 10.44
CA MET A 199 6.14 7.46 10.88
C MET A 199 6.10 7.80 12.37
N ARG A 200 5.28 8.78 12.75
CA ARG A 200 5.10 9.20 14.14
C ARG A 200 3.79 8.66 14.69
N TYR A 201 3.86 8.11 15.89
CA TYR A 201 2.73 7.57 16.64
C TYR A 201 2.64 8.35 17.94
N VAL A 202 1.53 9.04 18.18
CA VAL A 202 1.32 9.86 19.37
C VAL A 202 0.03 9.42 20.04
N GLN A 203 0.10 9.02 21.30
CA GLN A 203 -1.11 8.79 22.08
C GLN A 203 -1.72 10.14 22.46
N VAL A 204 -3.00 10.32 22.13
CA VAL A 204 -3.75 11.55 22.36
C VAL A 204 -5.04 11.18 23.10
N ILE A 205 -5.46 12.01 24.05
CA ILE A 205 -6.75 11.87 24.74
C ILE A 205 -7.74 12.79 24.04
N ASP A 206 -8.85 12.22 23.55
CA ASP A 206 -9.94 13.04 23.00
C ASP A 206 -10.66 13.77 24.13
N CYS A 207 -10.55 15.10 24.16
CA CYS A 207 -11.18 15.93 25.19
C CYS A 207 -12.72 15.79 25.26
N LYS A 208 -13.37 15.32 24.19
CA LYS A 208 -14.84 15.16 24.15
C LYS A 208 -15.29 13.84 24.77
N THR A 209 -14.54 12.77 24.54
CA THR A 209 -14.91 11.41 24.97
C THR A 209 -14.08 10.91 26.15
N ASN A 210 -13.01 11.63 26.50
CA ASN A 210 -11.98 11.22 27.46
C ASN A 210 -11.34 9.86 27.15
N SER A 211 -11.39 9.45 25.87
CA SER A 211 -10.84 8.17 25.41
C SER A 211 -9.48 8.39 24.72
N PRO A 212 -8.47 7.54 24.99
CA PRO A 212 -7.21 7.60 24.28
C PRO A 212 -7.37 7.11 22.84
N TYR A 213 -6.60 7.68 21.93
CA TYR A 213 -6.43 7.21 20.56
C TYR A 213 -4.98 7.42 20.12
N LEU A 214 -4.55 6.62 19.15
CA LEU A 214 -3.23 6.69 18.56
C LEU A 214 -3.28 7.55 17.29
N GLU A 215 -2.78 8.77 17.37
CA GLU A 215 -2.58 9.62 16.20
C GLU A 215 -1.38 9.11 15.39
N VAL A 216 -1.64 8.73 14.14
CA VAL A 216 -0.63 8.22 13.20
C VAL A 216 -0.34 9.30 12.15
N ARG A 217 0.91 9.73 12.04
CA ARG A 217 1.34 10.77 11.10
C ARG A 217 2.41 10.26 10.16
N SER A 218 2.21 10.45 8.86
CA SER A 218 3.11 9.99 7.82
C SER A 218 4.03 11.11 7.33
N PRO A 219 5.35 10.91 7.29
CA PRO A 219 6.25 11.84 6.61
C PRO A 219 6.01 11.80 5.10
N MET A 220 5.97 12.98 4.49
CA MET A 220 5.73 13.12 3.07
C MET A 220 6.69 14.09 2.40
N LEU A 221 7.02 13.77 1.16
CA LEU A 221 7.76 14.61 0.23
C LEU A 221 6.97 14.62 -1.07
N ARG A 222 6.93 15.78 -1.74
CA ARG A 222 6.27 15.92 -3.04
C ARG A 222 7.02 16.93 -3.88
N THR A 223 7.10 16.68 -5.17
CA THR A 223 7.81 17.54 -6.10
C THR A 223 6.96 17.82 -7.34
N PRO A 224 6.92 19.08 -7.82
CA PRO A 224 6.19 19.40 -9.03
C PRO A 224 6.92 18.83 -10.26
N ILE A 225 6.24 18.74 -11.40
CA ILE A 225 6.85 18.24 -12.65
C ILE A 225 7.97 19.14 -13.19
N ASN A 226 7.99 20.41 -12.79
CA ASN A 226 9.03 21.39 -13.15
C ASN A 226 10.13 21.52 -12.07
N TYR A 227 10.23 20.57 -11.15
CA TYR A 227 11.24 20.58 -10.09
C TYR A 227 12.66 20.67 -10.64
N ARG A 228 13.53 21.45 -9.96
CA ARG A 228 14.89 21.76 -10.42
C ARG A 228 15.73 20.51 -10.70
N VAL A 229 15.56 19.48 -9.87
CA VAL A 229 16.24 18.19 -10.04
C VAL A 229 15.33 17.27 -10.84
N ARG A 230 15.59 17.14 -12.14
CA ARG A 230 14.73 16.39 -13.08
C ARG A 230 14.49 14.94 -12.69
N SER A 231 15.48 14.27 -12.11
CA SER A 231 15.35 12.89 -11.62
C SER A 231 14.42 12.75 -10.41
N ALA A 232 14.11 13.85 -9.73
CA ALA A 232 13.19 13.91 -8.60
C ALA A 232 11.93 14.71 -8.93
N ALA A 233 11.63 15.01 -10.20
CA ALA A 233 10.46 15.80 -10.58
C ALA A 233 9.19 14.95 -10.73
N GLY A 234 8.06 15.48 -10.25
CA GLY A 234 6.74 14.88 -10.43
C GLY A 234 6.48 13.64 -9.58
N TYR A 235 7.04 13.56 -8.38
CA TYR A 235 6.87 12.44 -7.45
C TYR A 235 6.09 12.82 -6.20
N HIS A 236 5.45 11.81 -5.61
CA HIS A 236 4.83 11.87 -4.30
C HIS A 236 5.34 10.69 -3.47
N TYR A 237 5.97 10.99 -2.34
CA TYR A 237 6.56 10.01 -1.44
C TYR A 237 5.71 9.93 -0.19
N CYS A 238 5.21 8.73 0.12
CA CYS A 238 4.39 8.48 1.30
C CYS A 238 4.93 7.29 2.08
N LYS A 239 4.75 7.32 3.40
CA LYS A 239 4.89 6.12 4.22
C LYS A 239 3.52 5.56 4.57
N ALA A 240 3.32 4.29 4.24
CA ALA A 240 2.13 3.56 4.64
C ALA A 240 2.38 2.83 5.96
N PHE A 241 1.42 2.87 6.87
CA PHE A 241 1.50 2.00 8.03
C PHE A 241 1.16 0.57 7.62
N LEU A 242 1.80 -0.40 8.26
CA LEU A 242 1.47 -1.81 8.12
C LEU A 242 0.56 -2.26 9.24
N GLN A 243 -0.46 -3.02 8.85
CA GLN A 243 -1.45 -3.55 9.78
C GLN A 243 -0.85 -4.49 10.82
N GLN A 244 0.32 -5.10 10.62
CA GLN A 244 0.92 -5.96 11.65
C GLN A 244 1.24 -5.21 12.96
N LYS A 245 1.50 -3.90 12.90
CA LYS A 245 1.69 -3.07 14.10
C LYS A 245 0.41 -2.88 14.93
N LEU A 246 -0.77 -3.06 14.34
CA LEU A 246 -2.03 -3.14 15.10
C LEU A 246 -2.04 -4.33 16.06
N TRP A 247 -1.28 -5.39 15.76
CA TRP A 247 -1.44 -6.69 16.41
C TRP A 247 -0.25 -7.08 17.29
N SER A 248 0.97 -6.61 16.99
CA SER A 248 2.16 -6.93 17.79
C SER A 248 2.14 -6.30 19.18
N GLY A 249 1.43 -5.18 19.37
CA GLY A 249 1.16 -4.62 20.70
C GLY A 249 0.31 -5.52 21.61
N PHE A 250 -0.37 -6.54 21.07
CA PHE A 250 -1.26 -7.43 21.80
C PHE A 250 -0.66 -8.80 22.15
N ILE A 251 0.48 -9.17 21.55
CA ILE A 251 1.13 -10.46 21.81
C ILE A 251 2.02 -10.39 23.07
N LEU A 252 2.50 -9.20 23.44
CA LEU A 252 3.43 -9.02 24.57
C LEU A 252 2.75 -8.75 25.92
N THR A 253 1.41 -8.78 25.98
CA THR A 253 0.65 -8.54 27.22
C THR A 253 -0.28 -9.70 27.60
N ALA A 254 -0.04 -10.90 27.07
CA ALA A 254 -0.76 -12.13 27.42
C ALA A 254 0.15 -13.11 28.16
#